data_AF-A0A1Q7ALM2-F1
#
_entry.id   AF-A0A1Q7ALM2-F1
#
_cell.length_a   1.000
_cell.length_b   1.000
_cell.length_c   1.000
_cell.angle_alpha   90.00
_cell.angle_beta   90.00
_cell.angle_gamma   90.00
#
_symmetry.space_group_name_H-M   'P 1'
#
loop_
_entity.id
_entity.type
_entity.pdbx_description
1 polymer ?
#
loop_
_entity_poly.entity_id
_entity_poly.type
_entity_poly.pdbx_seq_one_letter_code
_entity_poly.pdbx_strand_id
1 'polypeptide(L)'
;MRLLLDECVPRPLLRDLTGHDAHHVVDMGWSSRRNGELFELMLAERFEALFTVDQNLPFQQNLRASGIAVVVAVARTNRVKELRPL
;
A
#
# COMPACT_ATOMS: atom_id res chain seq x y z
N MET A 1 8.16 9.23 5.57
CA MET A 1 7.41 8.03 6.00
C MET A 1 7.84 6.84 5.16
N ARG A 2 7.83 5.64 5.74
CA ARG A 2 8.06 4.38 5.01
C ARG A 2 6.74 3.80 4.51
N LEU A 3 6.57 3.75 3.20
CA LEU A 3 5.32 3.41 2.51
C LEU A 3 5.45 2.09 1.78
N LEU A 4 4.46 1.23 1.95
CA LEU A 4 4.31 0.05 1.10
C LEU A 4 3.19 0.30 0.10
N LEU A 5 3.43 0.02 -1.18
CA LEU A 5 2.40 0.00 -2.22
C LEU A 5 1.91 -1.43 -2.39
N ASP A 6 0.59 -1.57 -2.35
CA ASP A 6 -0.12 -2.82 -2.56
C ASP A 6 0.02 -3.34 -4.00
N GLU A 7 -0.24 -4.62 -4.23
CA GLU A 7 -0.08 -5.28 -5.54
C GLU A 7 -1.01 -4.70 -6.61
N CYS A 8 -2.16 -4.18 -6.19
CA CYS A 8 -3.15 -3.56 -7.05
C CYS A 8 -2.75 -2.14 -7.49
N VAL A 9 -1.74 -1.54 -6.87
CA VAL A 9 -1.25 -0.22 -7.21
C VAL A 9 -0.23 -0.32 -8.34
N PRO A 10 -0.36 0.49 -9.41
CA PRO A 10 0.65 0.50 -10.46
C PRO A 10 2.03 0.91 -9.94
N ARG A 11 3.02 0.03 -10.12
CA ARG A 11 4.45 0.28 -9.84
C ARG A 11 4.98 1.66 -10.29
N PRO A 12 4.58 2.24 -11.45
CA PRO A 12 5.04 3.58 -11.84
C PRO A 12 4.73 4.70 -10.84
N LEU A 13 3.73 4.53 -9.97
CA LEU A 13 3.36 5.52 -8.94
C LEU A 13 4.40 5.67 -7.84
N LEU A 14 5.32 4.71 -7.68
CA LEU A 14 6.50 4.89 -6.81
C LEU A 14 7.26 6.18 -7.14
N ARG A 15 7.32 6.56 -8.42
CA ARG A 15 8.04 7.76 -8.88
C ARG A 15 7.36 9.05 -8.47
N ASP A 16 6.07 9.00 -8.15
CA ASP A 16 5.28 10.16 -7.79
C ASP A 16 5.31 10.40 -6.26
N LEU A 17 5.69 9.39 -5.47
CA LEU A 17 5.81 9.45 -4.01
C LEU A 17 7.18 10.00 -3.55
N THR A 18 7.58 11.13 -4.14
CA THR A 18 8.87 11.78 -3.81
C THR A 18 8.87 12.26 -2.36
N GLY A 19 9.99 12.04 -1.64
CA GLY A 19 10.10 12.42 -0.22
C GLY A 19 9.60 11.36 0.76
N HIS A 20 9.26 10.17 0.27
CA HIS A 20 8.92 9.00 1.09
C HIS A 20 9.84 7.83 0.75
N ASP A 21 10.08 6.96 1.73
CA ASP A 21 10.75 5.68 1.51
C ASP A 21 9.70 4.67 1.04
N ALA A 22 9.40 4.72 -0.26
CA ALA A 22 8.32 3.96 -0.87
C ALA A 22 8.82 2.67 -1.52
N HIS A 23 8.19 1.55 -1.18
CA HIS A 23 8.47 0.24 -1.74
C HIS A 23 7.21 -0.39 -2.29
N HIS A 24 7.34 -1.21 -3.33
CA HIS A 24 6.23 -2.02 -3.84
C HIS A 24 6.26 -3.42 -3.22
N VAL A 25 5.09 -3.97 -2.87
CA VAL A 25 4.97 -5.30 -2.25
C VAL A 25 5.70 -6.41 -3.03
N VAL A 26 5.67 -6.31 -4.35
CA VAL A 26 6.35 -7.26 -5.25
C VAL A 26 7.88 -7.14 -5.17
N ASP A 27 8.43 -5.93 -4.96
CA ASP A 27 9.88 -5.73 -4.81
C ASP A 27 10.39 -6.25 -3.46
N MET A 28 9.50 -6.30 -2.46
CA MET A 28 9.76 -6.92 -1.17
C MET A 28 9.64 -8.46 -1.22
N GLY A 29 9.18 -9.03 -2.34
CA GLY A 29 8.88 -10.47 -2.44
C GLY A 29 7.67 -10.90 -1.61
N TRP A 30 6.76 -9.95 -1.32
CA TRP A 30 5.58 -10.16 -0.46
C TRP A 30 4.27 -10.29 -1.24
N SER A 31 4.36 -10.51 -2.55
CA SER A 31 3.18 -10.74 -3.40
C SER A 31 2.32 -11.88 -2.85
N SER A 32 0.99 -11.74 -2.94
CA SER A 32 0.03 -12.77 -2.55
C SER A 32 0.05 -13.20 -1.08
N ARG A 33 0.72 -12.45 -0.20
CA ARG A 33 0.61 -12.62 1.26
C ARG A 33 -0.81 -12.26 1.70
N ARG A 34 -1.37 -13.00 2.66
CA ARG A 34 -2.67 -12.62 3.24
C ARG A 34 -2.53 -11.30 4.00
N ASN A 35 -3.56 -10.46 4.01
CA ASN A 35 -3.51 -9.14 4.64
C ASN A 35 -2.97 -9.15 6.08
N GLY A 36 -3.36 -10.12 6.91
CA GLY A 36 -2.83 -10.24 8.28
C GLY A 36 -1.31 -10.45 8.31
N GLU A 37 -0.79 -11.33 7.48
CA GLU A 37 0.65 -11.60 7.36
C GLU A 37 1.41 -10.42 6.75
N LEU A 38 0.80 -9.73 5.78
CA LEU A 38 1.36 -8.51 5.20
C LEU A 38 1.54 -7.43 6.26
N PHE A 39 0.56 -7.23 7.15
CA PHE A 39 0.67 -6.25 8.23
C PHE A 39 1.72 -6.63 9.27
N GLU A 40 1.88 -7.91 9.61
CA GLU A 40 2.98 -8.37 10.48
C GLU A 40 4.35 -8.08 9.86
N LEU A 41 4.53 -8.37 8.56
CA LEU A 41 5.75 -8.06 7.82
C LEU A 41 6.01 -6.55 7.79
N MET A 42 4.97 -5.76 7.53
CA MET A 42 5.06 -4.30 7.55
C MET A 42 5.51 -3.78 8.92
N LEU A 43 4.96 -4.29 10.02
CA LEU A 43 5.37 -3.91 11.37
C LEU A 43 6.81 -4.31 11.69
N ALA A 44 7.20 -5.54 11.33
CA ALA A 44 8.57 -6.03 11.52
C ALA A 44 9.60 -5.15 10.78
N GLU A 45 9.24 -4.71 9.59
CA GLU A 45 10.04 -3.84 8.72
C GLU A 45 9.79 -2.34 8.95
N ARG A 46 9.01 -1.96 9.98
CA ARG A 46 8.74 -0.55 10.33
C ARG A 46 8.12 0.28 9.20
N PHE A 47 7.27 -0.33 8.37
CA PHE A 47 6.39 0.41 7.48
C PHE A 47 5.32 1.14 8.29
N GLU A 48 5.09 2.40 7.95
CA GLU A 48 4.16 3.27 8.66
C GLU A 48 2.79 3.31 7.97
N ALA A 49 2.77 3.11 6.65
CA ALA A 49 1.54 3.15 5.88
C ALA A 49 1.51 2.19 4.69
N LEU A 50 0.32 1.67 4.39
CA LEU A 50 -0.02 0.94 3.18
C LEU A 50 -0.78 1.86 2.23
N PHE A 51 -0.29 2.01 1.00
CA PHE A 51 -0.97 2.69 -0.09
C PHE A 51 -1.64 1.65 -1.00
N THR A 52 -2.96 1.73 -1.13
CA THR A 52 -3.77 0.80 -1.93
C THR A 52 -4.83 1.53 -2.75
N VAL A 53 -5.41 0.82 -3.72
CA VAL A 53 -6.61 1.21 -4.46
C VAL A 53 -7.83 0.37 -4.06
N ASP A 54 -7.64 -0.64 -3.20
CA ASP A 54 -8.74 -1.47 -2.69
C ASP A 54 -9.49 -0.74 -1.56
N GLN A 55 -10.70 -0.30 -1.87
CA GLN A 55 -11.58 0.39 -0.93
C GLN A 55 -12.19 -0.55 0.12
N ASN A 56 -12.11 -1.87 -0.05
CA ASN A 56 -12.61 -2.82 0.95
C ASN A 56 -11.61 -3.05 2.07
N LEU A 57 -10.33 -2.77 1.84
CA LEU A 57 -9.25 -3.06 2.77
C LEU A 57 -9.44 -2.38 4.15
N PRO A 58 -9.80 -1.09 4.26
CA PRO A 58 -9.98 -0.40 5.56
C PRO A 58 -11.06 -1.00 6.47
N PHE A 59 -11.99 -1.78 5.91
CA PHE A 59 -13.06 -2.41 6.67
C PHE A 59 -12.63 -3.74 7.31
N GLN A 60 -11.43 -4.24 7.02
CA GLN A 60 -10.92 -5.47 7.61
C GLN A 60 -10.48 -5.28 9.06
N GLN A 61 -10.90 -6.18 9.96
CA GLN A 61 -10.62 -6.09 11.41
C GLN A 61 -9.12 -6.09 11.74
N ASN A 62 -8.32 -6.88 11.03
CA ASN A 62 -6.87 -7.01 11.27
C ASN A 62 -6.12 -5.67 11.11
N LEU A 63 -6.68 -4.80 10.28
CA LEU A 63 -6.07 -3.54 9.87
C LEU A 63 -6.24 -2.48 10.97
N ARG A 64 -7.40 -2.42 11.60
CA ARG A 64 -7.68 -1.52 12.73
C ARG A 64 -6.80 -1.77 13.95
N ALA A 65 -6.36 -3.00 14.15
CA ALA A 65 -5.52 -3.38 15.28
C ALA A 65 -4.01 -3.23 15.01
N SER A 66 -3.61 -3.07 13.74
CA SER A 66 -2.19 -3.11 13.34
C SER A 66 -1.41 -1.83 13.66
N GLY A 67 -2.07 -0.68 13.83
CA GLY A 67 -1.38 0.61 13.96
C GLY A 67 -0.77 1.14 12.66
N ILE A 68 -0.93 0.43 11.54
CA ILE A 68 -0.52 0.86 10.21
C ILE A 68 -1.59 1.81 9.63
N ALA A 69 -1.16 2.98 9.14
CA ALA A 69 -2.05 3.87 8.42
C ALA A 69 -2.36 3.30 7.02
N VAL A 70 -3.60 3.42 6.56
CA VAL A 70 -3.98 2.94 5.23
C VAL A 70 -4.50 4.09 4.40
N VAL A 71 -3.81 4.34 3.29
CA VAL A 71 -4.12 5.38 2.33
C VAL A 71 -4.75 4.71 1.12
N VAL A 72 -6.01 5.06 0.85
CA VAL A 72 -6.75 4.50 -0.28
C VAL A 72 -6.86 5.56 -1.37
N ALA A 73 -6.27 5.29 -2.53
CA ALA A 73 -6.46 6.10 -3.72
C ALA A 73 -7.78 5.72 -4.41
N VAL A 74 -8.72 6.67 -4.43
CA VAL A 74 -10.03 6.48 -5.06
C VAL A 74 -9.98 7.03 -6.48
N ALA A 75 -10.00 6.14 -7.47
CA ALA A 75 -10.07 6.49 -8.88
C ALA A 75 -11.04 5.58 -9.63
N ARG A 76 -11.46 6.01 -10.82
CA ARG A 76 -12.39 5.23 -11.66
C ARG A 76 -11.78 3.89 -12.11
N THR A 77 -10.46 3.85 -12.31
CA THR A 77 -9.71 2.65 -12.68
C THR A 77 -8.30 2.70 -12.08
N ASN A 78 -7.63 1.56 -11.96
CA ASN A 78 -6.25 1.47 -11.49
C ASN A 78 -5.22 1.86 -12.58
N ARG A 79 -5.61 2.61 -13.61
CA ARG A 79 -4.68 3.07 -14.65
C ARG A 79 -3.88 4.24 -14.10
N VAL A 80 -2.58 4.25 -14.33
CA VAL A 80 -1.66 5.31 -13.89
C VAL A 80 -2.19 6.72 -14.21
N LYS A 81 -2.78 6.92 -15.40
CA LYS A 81 -3.33 8.21 -15.83
C LYS A 81 -4.50 8.73 -14.98
N GLU A 82 -5.27 7.84 -14.37
CA GLU A 82 -6.43 8.18 -13.52
C GLU A 82 -6.03 8.33 -12.06
N LEU A 83 -4.88 7.75 -11.67
CA LEU A 83 -4.30 7.88 -10.34
C LEU A 83 -3.39 9.10 -10.21
N ARG A 84 -3.03 9.74 -11.33
CA ARG A 84 -2.20 10.95 -11.35
C ARG A 84 -3.03 12.23 -11.53
N PRO A 85 -2.53 13.36 -11.02
CA PRO A 85 -1.41 13.47 -10.07
C PRO A 85 -1.83 12.93 -8.69
N LEU A 86 -0.90 12.27 -7.99
CA LEU A 86 -1.02 11.95 -6.56
C LEU A 86 -0.49 13.10 -5.73
#